data_AF-A0A9W7JEZ3-F1
#
_entry.id   AF-A0A9W7JEZ3-F1
#
_cell.length_a   1.000
_cell.length_b   1.000
_cell.length_c   1.000
_cell.angle_alpha   90.00
_cell.angle_beta   90.00
_cell.angle_gamma   90.00
#
_symmetry.space_group_name_H-M   'P 1'
#
loop_
_entity.id
_entity.type
_entity.pdbx_description
1 polymer ?
#
loop_
_entity_poly.entity_id
_entity_poly.type
_entity_poly.pdbx_seq_one_letter_code
_entity_poly.pdbx_strand_id
1 'polypeptide(L)'
;MELNFDLLSLGTNNAEKRIKHYSSSHKILLVGEGDFSFAACLGRFLSPGANLVATSLDSKETLQIKYSGATANLIRLEELGCTIIHGVDCRSMSQHKDLRFNFFDRIVYNFPHAGFFFCREDTSFVIELHKELVRGFLRNAVQMLTENGEVHITHKTSHPFSRWGIVELANEAGLRLSAEVPFWTWDYPGYRNKRGSGNRPDESFPVGACSTFKFKRGSGNRPDESCPVMELLLVSEQVMLTNM
;
A
#
# COMPACT_ATOMS: atom_id res chain seq x y z
N MET A 1 -32.17 16.08 -46.08
CA MET A 1 -32.21 14.72 -45.51
C MET A 1 -30.87 14.51 -44.84
N GLU A 2 -30.60 15.20 -43.73
CA GLU A 2 -31.03 14.87 -42.36
C GLU A 2 -30.54 13.50 -41.89
N LEU A 3 -29.78 13.59 -40.80
CA LEU A 3 -29.10 12.55 -40.04
C LEU A 3 -30.06 11.46 -39.56
N ASN A 4 -29.52 10.26 -39.32
CA ASN A 4 -29.92 9.49 -38.15
C ASN A 4 -28.70 8.86 -37.50
N PHE A 5 -28.18 9.60 -36.52
CA PHE A 5 -27.47 9.10 -35.36
C PHE A 5 -28.51 8.51 -34.42
N ASP A 6 -28.48 7.21 -34.17
CA ASP A 6 -29.06 6.62 -32.96
C ASP A 6 -28.31 5.31 -32.65
N LEU A 7 -27.45 5.35 -31.64
CA LEU A 7 -27.78 4.92 -30.28
C LEU A 7 -27.72 3.39 -30.11
N LEU A 8 -26.51 2.86 -30.16
CA LEU A 8 -26.15 1.74 -29.29
C LEU A 8 -25.11 2.24 -28.30
N SER A 9 -25.63 3.00 -27.33
CA SER A 9 -25.10 3.03 -25.98
C SER A 9 -24.99 1.57 -25.49
N LEU A 10 -23.87 0.93 -25.81
CA LEU A 10 -23.40 -0.24 -25.08
C LEU A 10 -23.02 0.29 -23.71
N GLY A 11 -24.02 0.34 -22.82
CA GLY A 11 -23.80 0.53 -21.40
C GLY A 11 -22.74 -0.46 -20.97
N THR A 12 -21.53 0.04 -20.72
CA THR A 12 -20.52 -0.70 -19.99
C THR A 12 -21.12 -0.85 -18.60
N ASN A 13 -21.71 -2.02 -18.33
CA ASN A 13 -21.97 -2.44 -16.96
C ASN A 13 -20.59 -2.52 -16.30
N ASN A 14 -20.16 -1.40 -15.73
CA ASN A 14 -18.87 -1.21 -15.09
C ASN A 14 -18.94 -1.87 -13.71
N ALA A 15 -19.19 -3.19 -13.71
CA ALA A 15 -19.33 -3.98 -12.52
C ALA A 15 -18.02 -3.91 -11.73
N GLU A 16 -18.14 -3.63 -10.44
CA GLU A 16 -17.01 -3.52 -9.53
C GLU A 16 -16.15 -4.79 -9.60
N LYS A 17 -14.88 -4.63 -10.00
CA LYS A 17 -13.93 -5.75 -10.07
C LYS A 17 -13.29 -5.91 -8.71
N ARG A 18 -13.16 -7.16 -8.24
CA ARG A 18 -12.62 -7.45 -6.91
C ARG A 18 -11.64 -8.60 -6.94
N ILE A 19 -10.54 -8.44 -6.21
CA ILE A 19 -9.58 -9.50 -5.90
C ILE A 19 -9.38 -9.51 -4.38
N LYS A 20 -9.83 -10.60 -3.73
CA LYS A 20 -9.85 -10.72 -2.27
C LYS A 20 -10.51 -9.50 -1.63
N HIS A 21 -9.77 -8.68 -0.90
CA HIS A 21 -10.28 -7.47 -0.23
C HIS A 21 -9.95 -6.16 -0.94
N TYR A 22 -9.51 -6.22 -2.18
CA TYR A 22 -9.24 -5.05 -3.02
C TYR A 22 -10.27 -4.95 -4.14
N SER A 23 -10.76 -3.75 -4.38
CA SER A 23 -11.83 -3.46 -5.32
C SER A 23 -11.38 -2.36 -6.27
N SER A 24 -11.94 -2.33 -7.49
CA SER A 24 -11.71 -1.28 -8.48
C SER A 24 -12.30 0.07 -8.07
N SER A 25 -13.19 0.09 -7.07
CA SER A 25 -13.72 1.32 -6.47
C SER A 25 -12.74 1.96 -5.47
N HIS A 26 -11.78 1.21 -4.94
CA HIS A 26 -10.83 1.71 -3.94
C HIS A 26 -9.71 2.53 -4.58
N LYS A 27 -9.30 3.60 -3.91
CA LYS A 27 -7.99 4.23 -4.08
C LYS A 27 -6.96 3.54 -3.19
N ILE A 28 -5.95 2.92 -3.80
CA ILE A 28 -5.03 1.99 -3.15
C ILE A 28 -3.59 2.52 -3.24
N LEU A 29 -2.91 2.60 -2.11
CA LEU A 29 -1.48 2.84 -2.01
C LEU A 29 -0.76 1.54 -1.63
N LEU A 30 0.19 1.10 -2.45
CA LEU A 30 1.10 -0.01 -2.16
C LEU A 30 2.46 0.54 -1.77
N VAL A 31 2.94 0.14 -0.58
CA VAL A 31 4.13 0.68 0.04
C VAL A 31 5.24 -0.36 0.05
N GLY A 32 6.45 0.06 -0.36
CA GLY A 32 7.64 -0.78 -0.30
C GLY A 32 7.63 -1.96 -1.26
N GLU A 33 7.09 -1.77 -2.47
CA GLU A 33 7.13 -2.78 -3.52
C GLU A 33 8.60 -3.13 -3.85
N GLY A 34 8.89 -4.43 -3.86
CA GLY A 34 10.18 -4.97 -4.30
C GLY A 34 10.24 -4.99 -5.83
N ASP A 35 9.92 -6.14 -6.43
CA ASP A 35 9.90 -6.29 -7.89
C ASP A 35 8.59 -5.82 -8.55
N PHE A 36 7.68 -5.18 -7.80
CA PHE A 36 6.36 -4.71 -8.25
C PHE A 36 5.39 -5.80 -8.72
N SER A 37 5.67 -7.09 -8.46
CA SER A 37 4.81 -8.19 -8.91
C SER A 37 3.43 -8.20 -8.24
N PHE A 38 3.31 -7.72 -6.99
CA PHE A 38 2.03 -7.60 -6.29
C PHE A 38 1.17 -6.49 -6.91
N ALA A 39 1.77 -5.31 -7.12
CA ALA A 39 1.14 -4.21 -7.83
C ALA A 39 0.67 -4.63 -9.23
N ALA A 40 1.52 -5.29 -10.02
CA ALA A 40 1.18 -5.75 -11.36
C ALA A 40 0.00 -6.75 -11.36
N CYS A 41 -0.06 -7.63 -10.35
CA CYS A 41 -1.21 -8.51 -10.16
C CYS A 41 -2.49 -7.70 -9.91
N LEU A 42 -2.49 -6.79 -8.92
CA LEU A 42 -3.67 -5.98 -8.60
C LEU A 42 -4.12 -5.12 -9.78
N GLY A 43 -3.20 -4.39 -10.42
CA GLY A 43 -3.51 -3.55 -11.58
C GLY A 43 -4.21 -4.34 -12.69
N ARG A 44 -3.75 -5.56 -12.99
CA ARG A 44 -4.39 -6.40 -14.02
C ARG A 44 -5.85 -6.72 -13.71
N PHE A 45 -6.19 -6.98 -12.45
CA PHE A 45 -7.57 -7.33 -12.06
C PHE A 45 -8.47 -6.10 -11.92
N LEU A 46 -7.91 -4.95 -11.56
CA LEU A 46 -8.68 -3.74 -11.25
C LEU A 46 -8.81 -2.78 -12.44
N SER A 47 -8.00 -2.92 -13.50
CA SER A 47 -8.08 -2.07 -14.71
C SER A 47 -9.23 -2.44 -15.68
N PRO A 48 -9.71 -1.51 -16.52
CA PRO A 48 -9.32 -0.08 -16.58
C PRO A 48 -9.94 0.70 -15.41
N GLY A 49 -9.19 1.65 -14.84
CA GLY A 49 -9.64 2.46 -13.70
C GLY A 49 -9.00 2.13 -12.34
N ALA A 50 -7.84 1.46 -12.33
CA ALA A 50 -7.12 1.23 -11.08
C ALA A 50 -6.60 2.56 -10.52
N ASN A 51 -7.24 3.08 -9.46
CA ASN A 51 -6.71 4.14 -8.60
C ASN A 51 -5.56 3.59 -7.73
N LEU A 52 -4.57 2.98 -8.38
CA LEU A 52 -3.47 2.25 -7.77
C LEU A 52 -2.19 3.07 -7.87
N VAL A 53 -1.63 3.40 -6.71
CA VAL A 53 -0.33 4.03 -6.56
C VAL A 53 0.63 2.99 -5.97
N ALA A 54 1.64 2.59 -6.72
CA ALA A 54 2.66 1.64 -6.29
C ALA A 54 3.97 2.36 -6.00
N THR A 55 4.56 2.11 -4.82
CA THR A 55 5.72 2.86 -4.35
C THR A 55 6.87 1.97 -3.92
N SER A 56 8.10 2.44 -4.12
CA SER A 56 9.32 1.79 -3.64
C SER A 56 10.24 2.76 -2.94
N LEU A 57 11.06 2.24 -2.01
CA LEU A 57 12.17 2.99 -1.41
C LEU A 57 13.31 3.18 -2.43
N ASP A 58 13.65 2.11 -3.15
CA ASP A 58 14.71 2.12 -4.16
C ASP A 58 14.30 2.93 -5.40
N SER A 59 15.29 3.51 -6.11
CA SER A 59 15.09 4.16 -7.41
C SER A 59 14.76 3.16 -8.51
N LYS A 60 14.20 3.62 -9.65
CA LYS A 60 13.90 2.77 -10.81
C LYS A 60 15.13 1.98 -11.26
N GLU A 61 16.27 2.64 -11.37
CA GLU A 61 17.54 2.06 -11.81
C GLU A 61 18.02 0.99 -10.82
N THR A 62 17.94 1.29 -9.52
CA THR A 62 18.31 0.35 -8.47
C THR A 62 17.43 -0.91 -8.53
N LEU A 63 16.12 -0.75 -8.70
CA LEU A 63 15.19 -1.87 -8.82
C LEU A 63 15.50 -2.77 -10.03
N GLN A 64 15.80 -2.18 -11.18
CA GLN A 64 16.12 -2.91 -12.42
C GLN A 64 17.40 -3.74 -12.30
N ILE A 65 18.37 -3.27 -11.52
CA ILE A 65 19.59 -4.03 -11.20
C ILE A 65 19.29 -5.12 -10.17
N LYS A 66 18.46 -4.80 -9.17
CA LYS A 66 18.22 -5.62 -7.99
C LYS A 66 17.26 -6.78 -8.23
N TYR A 67 16.29 -6.62 -9.13
CA TYR A 67 15.26 -7.63 -9.40
C TYR A 67 15.12 -7.91 -10.89
N SER A 68 15.29 -9.16 -11.29
CA SER A 68 15.17 -9.57 -12.70
C SER A 68 13.76 -9.33 -13.26
N GLY A 69 12.75 -9.30 -12.40
CA GLY A 69 11.34 -9.10 -12.77
C GLY A 69 10.88 -7.64 -12.77
N ALA A 70 11.65 -6.70 -12.20
CA ALA A 70 11.19 -5.32 -12.00
C ALA A 70 10.81 -4.63 -13.32
N THR A 71 11.67 -4.71 -14.35
CA THR A 71 11.42 -4.05 -15.64
C THR A 71 10.08 -4.45 -16.27
N ALA A 72 9.80 -5.76 -16.33
CA ALA A 72 8.57 -6.25 -16.93
C ALA A 72 7.32 -5.83 -16.13
N ASN A 73 7.39 -5.86 -14.79
CA ASN A 73 6.28 -5.46 -13.93
C ASN A 73 6.02 -3.95 -14.00
N LEU A 74 7.07 -3.11 -14.07
CA LEU A 74 6.96 -1.66 -14.22
C LEU A 74 6.31 -1.29 -15.56
N ILE A 75 6.77 -1.85 -16.67
CA ILE A 75 6.16 -1.63 -18.00
C ILE A 75 4.66 -1.99 -17.96
N ARG A 76 4.34 -3.15 -17.38
CA ARG A 76 2.94 -3.58 -17.28
C ARG A 76 2.09 -2.64 -16.44
N LEU A 77 2.62 -2.10 -15.35
CA LEU A 77 1.91 -1.11 -14.53
C LEU A 77 1.68 0.19 -15.28
N GLU A 78 2.68 0.67 -16.03
CA GLU A 78 2.56 1.85 -16.90
C GLU A 78 1.48 1.64 -17.98
N GLU A 79 1.47 0.48 -18.66
CA GLU A 79 0.44 0.11 -19.65
C GLU A 79 -0.98 0.03 -19.05
N LEU A 80 -1.08 -0.37 -17.78
CA LEU A 80 -2.36 -0.47 -17.06
C LEU A 80 -2.85 0.89 -16.52
N GLY A 81 -2.07 1.97 -16.70
CA GLY A 81 -2.37 3.31 -16.22
C GLY A 81 -2.17 3.51 -14.71
N CYS A 82 -1.39 2.64 -14.06
CA CYS A 82 -1.10 2.77 -12.64
C CYS A 82 -0.06 3.88 -12.39
N THR A 83 -0.13 4.51 -11.22
CA THR A 83 0.88 5.49 -10.81
C THR A 83 2.03 4.78 -10.11
N ILE A 84 3.27 5.08 -10.49
CA ILE A 84 4.48 4.51 -9.89
C ILE A 84 5.32 5.64 -9.31
N ILE A 85 5.72 5.54 -8.04
CA ILE A 85 6.54 6.56 -7.37
C ILE A 85 7.71 5.89 -6.65
N HIS A 86 8.93 6.29 -7.00
CA HIS A 86 10.15 5.77 -6.40
C HIS A 86 10.70 6.73 -5.32
N GLY A 87 11.60 6.24 -4.46
CA GLY A 87 12.22 7.06 -3.41
C GLY A 87 11.30 7.36 -2.22
N VAL A 88 10.25 6.56 -2.01
CA VAL A 88 9.29 6.76 -0.92
C VAL A 88 9.73 5.96 0.31
N ASP A 89 10.16 6.66 1.36
CA ASP A 89 10.34 6.07 2.70
C ASP A 89 9.00 6.01 3.43
N CYS A 90 8.57 4.82 3.83
CA CYS A 90 7.28 4.62 4.51
C CYS A 90 7.18 5.37 5.85
N ARG A 91 8.31 5.76 6.46
CA ARG A 91 8.38 6.51 7.72
C ARG A 91 8.21 8.01 7.54
N SER A 92 8.20 8.51 6.31
CA SER A 92 7.96 9.92 5.96
C SER A 92 6.99 10.10 4.79
N MET A 93 6.32 9.04 4.35
CA MET A 93 5.47 9.05 3.15
C MET A 93 4.30 10.04 3.21
N SER A 94 3.80 10.40 4.40
CA SER A 94 2.74 11.42 4.53
C SER A 94 3.23 12.83 4.19
N GLN A 95 4.54 13.04 4.15
CA GLN A 95 5.16 14.32 3.79
C GLN A 95 5.71 14.32 2.36
N HIS A 96 5.72 13.16 1.69
CA HIS A 96 6.26 13.03 0.34
C HIS A 96 5.48 13.93 -0.63
N LYS A 97 6.19 14.71 -1.45
CA LYS A 97 5.61 15.77 -2.31
C LYS A 97 4.45 15.28 -3.19
N ASP A 98 4.53 14.04 -3.68
CA ASP A 98 3.55 13.45 -4.58
C ASP A 98 2.41 12.70 -3.83
N LEU A 99 2.53 12.52 -2.52
CA LEU A 99 1.58 11.75 -1.69
C LEU A 99 0.86 12.58 -0.62
N ARG A 100 1.47 13.67 -0.12
CA ARG A 100 1.04 14.41 1.08
C ARG A 100 -0.38 15.01 1.05
N PHE A 101 -1.00 15.07 -0.12
CA PHE A 101 -2.37 15.55 -0.30
C PHE A 101 -3.33 14.47 -0.82
N ASN A 102 -2.91 13.22 -0.78
CA ASN A 102 -3.70 12.08 -1.21
C ASN A 102 -4.17 11.25 -0.02
N PHE A 103 -5.47 11.00 0.02
CA PHE A 103 -6.08 10.02 0.91
C PHE A 103 -6.39 8.72 0.17
N PHE A 104 -6.33 7.60 0.89
CA PHE A 104 -6.46 6.25 0.33
C PHE A 104 -7.47 5.43 1.13
N ASP A 105 -8.25 4.63 0.41
CA ASP A 105 -9.15 3.64 1.00
C ASP A 105 -8.39 2.42 1.49
N ARG A 106 -7.26 2.10 0.85
CA ARG A 106 -6.37 1.00 1.24
C ARG A 106 -4.92 1.43 1.18
N ILE A 107 -4.21 1.29 2.29
CA ILE A 107 -2.74 1.45 2.34
C ILE A 107 -2.14 0.10 2.71
N VAL A 108 -1.35 -0.49 1.82
CA VAL A 108 -0.90 -1.87 1.93
C VAL A 108 0.62 -1.91 2.07
N TYR A 109 1.11 -2.65 3.06
CA TYR A 109 2.53 -2.95 3.20
C TYR A 109 2.73 -4.46 3.44
N ASN A 110 3.23 -5.15 2.42
CA ASN A 110 3.43 -6.60 2.45
C ASN A 110 4.83 -6.94 2.97
N PHE A 111 4.90 -7.75 4.03
CA PHE A 111 6.13 -8.24 4.65
C PHE A 111 7.16 -7.13 4.92
N PRO A 112 6.80 -6.10 5.72
CA PRO A 112 7.73 -5.05 6.10
C PRO A 112 9.01 -5.64 6.68
N HIS A 113 10.18 -5.12 6.28
CA HIS A 113 11.47 -5.62 6.74
C HIS A 113 12.52 -4.50 6.71
N ALA A 114 13.25 -4.34 7.82
CA ALA A 114 14.21 -3.23 8.01
C ALA A 114 15.59 -3.47 7.37
N GLY A 115 15.73 -4.56 6.62
CA GLY A 115 17.00 -5.00 6.05
C GLY A 115 17.68 -6.09 6.89
N PHE A 116 18.74 -6.67 6.35
CA PHE A 116 19.54 -7.68 7.03
C PHE A 116 20.72 -7.02 7.77
N PHE A 117 20.99 -7.48 8.98
CA PHE A 117 22.07 -7.00 9.84
C PHE A 117 23.09 -8.11 10.09
N PHE A 118 24.26 -7.78 10.65
CA PHE A 118 25.34 -8.74 10.88
C PHE A 118 25.04 -9.79 11.98
N CYS A 119 23.92 -9.66 12.68
CA CYS A 119 23.46 -10.59 13.71
C CYS A 119 22.17 -11.33 13.27
N ARG A 120 21.78 -12.34 14.05
CA ARG A 120 20.58 -13.14 13.73
C ARG A 120 19.31 -12.29 13.79
N GLU A 121 18.38 -12.61 12.88
CA GLU A 121 17.09 -11.91 12.73
C GLU A 121 16.17 -12.07 13.97
N ASP A 122 16.38 -13.12 14.76
CA ASP A 122 15.63 -13.41 15.99
C ASP A 122 16.17 -12.69 17.25
N THR A 123 17.24 -11.90 17.12
CA THR A 123 17.76 -11.09 18.22
C THR A 123 16.82 -9.94 18.58
N SER A 124 16.71 -9.59 19.86
CA SER A 124 15.84 -8.50 20.31
C SER A 124 16.18 -7.16 19.68
N PHE A 125 17.45 -6.90 19.37
CA PHE A 125 17.89 -5.68 18.68
C PHE A 125 17.31 -5.59 17.26
N VAL A 126 17.46 -6.63 16.45
CA VAL A 126 16.95 -6.64 15.07
C VAL A 126 15.42 -6.62 15.04
N ILE A 127 14.78 -7.37 15.93
CA ILE A 127 13.31 -7.33 16.09
C ILE A 127 12.84 -5.90 16.39
N GLU A 128 13.54 -5.15 17.25
CA GLU A 128 13.14 -3.77 17.53
C GLU A 128 13.32 -2.83 16.32
N LEU A 129 14.35 -3.01 15.50
CA LEU A 129 14.50 -2.26 14.24
C LEU A 129 13.34 -2.52 13.28
N HIS A 130 12.89 -3.77 13.20
CA HIS A 130 11.72 -4.14 12.41
C HIS A 130 10.42 -3.51 12.94
N LYS A 131 10.26 -3.51 14.26
CA LYS A 131 9.11 -2.85 14.91
C LYS A 131 9.12 -1.34 14.67
N GLU A 132 10.27 -0.67 14.76
CA GLU A 132 10.40 0.75 14.47
C GLU A 132 10.02 1.10 13.02
N LEU A 133 10.40 0.26 12.05
CA LEU A 133 9.96 0.42 10.66
C LEU A 133 8.42 0.38 10.57
N VAL A 134 7.79 -0.61 11.20
CA VAL A 134 6.34 -0.79 11.20
C VAL A 134 5.64 0.36 11.92
N ARG A 135 6.17 0.83 13.07
CA ARG A 135 5.65 2.01 13.80
C ARG A 135 5.67 3.24 12.91
N GLY A 136 6.79 3.51 12.25
CA GLY A 136 6.92 4.66 11.36
C GLY A 136 5.93 4.61 10.20
N PHE A 137 5.77 3.44 9.57
CA PHE A 137 4.75 3.22 8.54
C PHE A 137 3.34 3.50 9.06
N LEU A 138 2.94 2.89 10.19
CA LEU A 138 1.59 3.03 10.75
C LEU A 138 1.25 4.48 11.10
N ARG A 139 2.20 5.21 11.71
CA ARG A 139 2.05 6.64 12.04
C ARG A 139 1.83 7.53 10.81
N ASN A 140 2.43 7.18 9.67
CA ASN A 140 2.20 7.91 8.42
C ASN A 140 0.89 7.47 7.75
N ALA A 141 0.63 6.15 7.72
CA ALA A 141 -0.53 5.58 7.05
C ALA A 141 -1.84 6.12 7.65
N VAL A 142 -1.95 6.22 8.97
CA VAL A 142 -3.18 6.72 9.65
C VAL A 142 -3.55 8.15 9.23
N GLN A 143 -2.57 8.99 8.89
CA GLN A 143 -2.78 10.37 8.41
C GLN A 143 -3.30 10.42 6.97
N MET A 144 -3.07 9.36 6.20
CA MET A 144 -3.38 9.28 4.77
C MET A 144 -4.63 8.42 4.48
N LEU A 145 -5.35 7.97 5.49
CA LEU A 145 -6.59 7.21 5.30
C LEU A 145 -7.78 8.13 4.98
N THR A 146 -8.64 7.67 4.08
CA THR A 146 -10.03 8.16 3.99
C THR A 146 -10.80 7.80 5.27
N GLU A 147 -12.01 8.34 5.44
CA GLU A 147 -12.85 8.09 6.62
C GLU A 147 -13.06 6.58 6.90
N ASN A 148 -13.32 5.80 5.84
CA ASN A 148 -13.52 4.35 5.90
C ASN A 148 -12.28 3.55 5.47
N GLY A 149 -11.12 4.20 5.40
CA GLY A 149 -9.88 3.61 4.92
C GLY A 149 -9.33 2.52 5.84
N GLU A 150 -8.61 1.57 5.26
CA GLU A 150 -7.96 0.47 5.98
C GLU A 150 -6.44 0.45 5.71
N VAL A 151 -5.65 0.21 6.76
CA VAL A 151 -4.24 -0.15 6.63
C VAL A 151 -4.12 -1.66 6.65
N HIS A 152 -3.47 -2.23 5.64
CA HIS A 152 -3.26 -3.66 5.50
C HIS A 152 -1.77 -3.97 5.66
N ILE A 153 -1.43 -4.81 6.64
CA ILE A 153 -0.07 -5.35 6.79
C ILE A 153 -0.14 -6.86 6.61
N THR A 154 0.57 -7.38 5.62
CA THR A 154 0.76 -8.83 5.50
C THR A 154 2.03 -9.23 6.25
N HIS A 155 1.92 -10.13 7.21
CA HIS A 155 3.04 -10.50 8.06
C HIS A 155 2.99 -11.97 8.48
N LYS A 156 4.16 -12.53 8.79
CA LYS A 156 4.30 -13.89 9.30
C LYS A 156 3.77 -13.98 10.73
N THR A 157 3.05 -15.06 11.04
CA THR A 157 2.38 -15.26 12.34
C THR A 157 3.09 -16.28 13.23
N SER A 158 4.09 -16.99 12.72
CA SER A 158 4.91 -17.92 13.50
C SER A 158 6.10 -17.24 14.16
N HIS A 159 6.67 -17.87 15.20
CA HIS A 159 7.94 -17.46 15.79
C HIS A 159 9.07 -17.51 14.74
N PRO A 160 10.07 -16.59 14.77
CA PRO A 160 10.22 -15.46 15.68
C PRO A 160 9.39 -14.22 15.32
N PHE A 161 8.79 -14.19 14.13
CA PHE A 161 8.08 -13.03 13.57
C PHE A 161 6.87 -12.61 14.41
N SER A 162 6.18 -13.54 15.06
CA SER A 162 5.09 -13.22 15.98
C SER A 162 5.49 -12.26 17.12
N ARG A 163 6.79 -12.20 17.48
CA ARG A 163 7.31 -11.28 18.50
C ARG A 163 7.25 -9.80 18.10
N TRP A 164 6.97 -9.49 16.83
CA TRP A 164 6.89 -8.11 16.37
C TRP A 164 5.65 -7.40 16.93
N GLY A 165 4.59 -8.13 17.26
CA GLY A 165 3.39 -7.55 17.88
C GLY A 165 2.68 -6.52 16.99
N ILE A 166 2.39 -6.88 15.73
CA ILE A 166 1.86 -5.94 14.72
C ILE A 166 0.56 -5.28 15.20
N VAL A 167 -0.29 -6.00 15.94
CA VAL A 167 -1.54 -5.47 16.46
C VAL A 167 -1.29 -4.43 17.56
N GLU A 168 -0.35 -4.68 18.45
CA GLU A 168 0.08 -3.75 19.50
C GLU A 168 0.66 -2.48 18.89
N LEU A 169 1.53 -2.60 17.89
CA LEU A 169 2.10 -1.46 17.17
C LEU A 169 1.02 -0.62 16.47
N ALA A 170 0.01 -1.27 15.87
CA ALA A 170 -1.12 -0.56 15.27
C ALA A 170 -1.96 0.19 16.32
N ASN A 171 -2.18 -0.43 17.48
CA ASN A 171 -2.90 0.20 18.59
C ASN A 171 -2.19 1.46 19.11
N GLU A 172 -0.85 1.41 19.24
CA GLU A 172 0.01 2.55 19.58
C GLU A 172 -0.12 3.71 18.58
N ALA A 173 -0.32 3.41 17.29
CA ALA A 173 -0.51 4.38 16.23
C ALA A 173 -1.97 4.90 16.10
N GLY A 174 -2.87 4.52 17.02
CA GLY A 174 -4.27 4.94 16.98
C GLY A 174 -5.15 4.17 15.99
N LEU A 175 -4.65 3.05 15.48
CA LEU A 175 -5.40 2.13 14.63
C LEU A 175 -5.95 0.97 15.49
N ARG A 176 -6.98 0.28 15.02
CA ARG A 176 -7.58 -0.89 15.67
C ARG A 176 -7.74 -2.02 14.68
N LEU A 177 -7.47 -3.25 15.12
CA LEU A 177 -7.63 -4.43 14.28
C LEU A 177 -9.13 -4.59 13.93
N SER A 178 -9.42 -4.57 12.64
CA SER A 178 -10.76 -4.82 12.11
C SER A 178 -10.92 -6.27 11.64
N ALA A 179 -9.85 -6.87 11.11
CA ALA A 179 -9.85 -8.26 10.69
C ALA A 179 -8.42 -8.80 10.57
N GLU A 180 -8.25 -10.09 10.82
CA GLU A 180 -7.08 -10.86 10.42
C GLU A 180 -7.55 -11.94 9.44
N VAL A 181 -6.95 -11.98 8.25
CA VAL A 181 -7.29 -12.99 7.24
C VAL A 181 -6.04 -13.77 6.83
N PRO A 182 -6.11 -15.10 6.69
CA PRO A 182 -4.98 -15.88 6.18
C PRO A 182 -4.51 -15.36 4.82
N PHE A 183 -3.19 -15.26 4.64
CA PHE A 183 -2.59 -14.84 3.38
C PHE A 183 -2.03 -16.05 2.63
N TRP A 184 -2.40 -16.15 1.36
CA TRP A 184 -1.87 -17.16 0.46
C TRP A 184 -1.32 -16.50 -0.80
N THR A 185 -0.09 -16.85 -1.19
CA THR A 185 0.54 -16.26 -2.39
C THR A 185 -0.24 -16.56 -3.66
N TRP A 186 -0.88 -17.74 -3.75
CA TRP A 186 -1.70 -18.13 -4.90
C TRP A 186 -3.00 -17.34 -5.05
N ASP A 187 -3.45 -16.62 -4.02
CA ASP A 187 -4.57 -15.68 -4.15
C ASP A 187 -4.23 -14.50 -5.09
N TYR A 188 -2.94 -14.28 -5.37
CA TYR A 188 -2.42 -13.18 -6.18
C TYR A 188 -1.56 -13.74 -7.33
N PRO A 189 -2.18 -14.18 -8.44
CA PRO A 189 -1.47 -14.82 -9.54
C PRO A 189 -0.37 -13.93 -10.13
N GLY A 190 0.86 -14.43 -10.13
CA GLY A 190 2.04 -13.71 -10.62
C GLY A 190 2.83 -12.99 -9.53
N TYR A 191 2.27 -12.81 -8.33
CA TYR A 191 3.00 -12.26 -7.18
C TYR A 191 4.15 -13.17 -6.76
N ARG A 192 5.33 -12.58 -6.54
CA ARG A 192 6.50 -13.25 -5.98
C ARG A 192 7.05 -12.41 -4.84
N ASN A 193 7.09 -12.96 -3.63
CA ASN A 193 7.73 -12.28 -2.51
C ASN A 193 9.25 -12.25 -2.72
N LYS A 194 9.90 -11.14 -2.33
CA LYS A 194 11.33 -10.88 -2.54
C LYS A 194 11.99 -10.49 -1.22
N ARG A 195 13.23 -10.95 -0.99
CA ARG A 195 14.00 -10.63 0.23
C ARG A 195 14.25 -9.13 0.41
N GLY A 196 14.29 -8.37 -0.68
CA GLY A 196 14.27 -6.92 -0.61
C GLY A 196 15.58 -6.26 -0.20
N SER A 197 16.58 -7.01 0.27
CA SER A 197 17.86 -6.49 0.77
C SER A 197 18.92 -7.60 0.91
N GLY A 198 20.16 -7.19 1.26
CA GLY A 198 21.32 -8.08 1.41
C GLY A 198 21.87 -8.58 0.07
N ASN A 199 22.71 -9.61 0.11
CA ASN A 199 23.45 -10.12 -1.07
C ASN A 199 22.57 -10.85 -2.11
N ARG A 200 21.34 -11.20 -1.73
CA ARG A 200 20.38 -11.95 -2.55
C ARG A 200 19.01 -11.30 -2.45
N PRO A 201 18.85 -10.06 -2.95
CA PRO A 201 17.61 -9.32 -2.79
C PRO A 201 16.47 -9.87 -3.66
N ASP A 202 16.80 -10.44 -4.83
CA ASP A 202 15.84 -11.00 -5.79
C ASP A 202 15.33 -12.40 -5.46
N GLU A 203 15.99 -13.09 -4.52
CA GLU A 203 15.52 -14.39 -4.06
C GLU A 203 14.21 -14.24 -3.27
N SER A 204 13.34 -15.23 -3.38
CA SER A 204 12.17 -15.34 -2.51
C SER A 204 12.56 -15.83 -1.11
N PHE A 205 11.70 -15.59 -0.13
CA PHE A 205 11.85 -16.14 1.21
C PHE A 205 10.70 -17.10 1.54
N PRO A 206 10.90 -18.08 2.45
CA PRO A 206 9.81 -18.91 2.93
C PRO A 206 8.76 -18.05 3.65
N VAL A 207 7.54 -18.02 3.13
CA VAL A 207 6.45 -17.22 3.69
C VAL A 207 5.92 -17.84 4.99
N GLY A 208 5.76 -19.17 5.02
CA GLY A 208 5.23 -19.88 6.19
C GLY A 208 3.80 -19.47 6.52
N ALA A 209 3.39 -19.69 7.78
CA ALA A 209 2.12 -19.19 8.28
C ALA A 209 2.14 -17.65 8.32
N CYS A 210 1.21 -17.03 7.60
CA CYS A 210 1.11 -15.57 7.52
C CYS A 210 -0.35 -15.12 7.30
N SER A 211 -0.63 -13.90 7.73
CA SER A 211 -1.94 -13.27 7.64
C SER A 211 -1.81 -11.86 7.12
N THR A 212 -2.86 -11.36 6.48
CA THR A 212 -3.07 -9.92 6.28
C THR A 212 -3.90 -9.38 7.43
N PHE A 213 -3.30 -8.52 8.24
CA PHE A 213 -3.95 -7.76 9.29
C PHE A 213 -4.53 -6.48 8.69
N LYS A 214 -5.80 -6.19 8.97
CA LYS A 214 -6.53 -5.01 8.48
C LYS A 214 -6.88 -4.13 9.65
N PHE A 215 -6.48 -2.86 9.58
CA PHE A 215 -6.67 -1.91 10.65
C PHE A 215 -7.48 -0.70 10.19
N LYS A 216 -8.34 -0.18 11.07
CA LYS A 216 -9.11 1.06 10.87
C LYS A 216 -8.73 2.09 11.93
N ARG A 217 -9.06 3.37 11.71
CA ARG A 217 -8.95 4.38 12.77
C ARG A 217 -9.73 3.95 14.00
N GLY A 218 -9.13 4.07 15.19
CA GLY A 218 -9.82 3.83 16.44
C GLY A 218 -10.90 4.88 16.69
N SER A 219 -12.06 4.46 17.19
CA SER A 219 -13.14 5.35 17.63
C SER A 219 -12.64 6.21 18.81
N GLY A 220 -12.17 7.41 18.53
CA GLY A 220 -11.56 8.33 19.51
C GLY A 220 -10.52 9.26 18.91
N ASN A 221 -9.88 8.89 17.80
CA ASN A 221 -8.99 9.76 17.04
C ASN A 221 -9.79 10.50 15.97
N ARG A 222 -10.48 11.58 16.37
CA ARG A 222 -10.77 12.64 15.40
C ARG A 222 -9.42 13.18 14.89
N PRO A 223 -9.26 13.46 13.59
CA PRO A 223 -8.06 14.15 13.12
C PRO A 223 -7.87 15.40 13.97
N ASP A 224 -6.65 15.60 14.45
CA ASP A 224 -6.29 16.82 15.16
C ASP A 224 -6.61 18.01 14.24
N GLU A 225 -7.56 18.85 14.64
CA GLU A 225 -7.96 20.05 13.89
C GLU A 225 -6.81 21.06 13.77
N SER A 226 -5.71 20.87 14.51
CA SER A 226 -4.47 21.64 14.33
C SER A 226 -3.57 21.13 13.19
N CYS A 227 -3.99 20.08 12.46
CA CYS A 227 -3.29 19.63 11.26
C CYS A 227 -3.55 20.63 10.12
N PRO A 228 -2.53 21.37 9.62
CA PRO A 228 -2.71 22.45 8.63
C PRO A 228 -3.28 21.96 7.28
N VAL A 229 -3.35 20.65 7.07
CA VAL A 229 -3.92 20.03 5.87
C VAL A 229 -5.45 20.11 5.85
N MET A 230 -6.11 20.08 7.02
CA MET A 230 -7.57 20.28 7.10
C MET A 230 -7.95 21.75 6.90
N GLU A 231 -7.10 22.67 7.38
CA GLU A 231 -7.29 24.11 7.18
C GLU A 231 -7.21 24.48 5.69
N LEU A 232 -6.30 23.88 4.91
CA LEU A 232 -6.25 24.10 3.46
C LEU A 232 -7.47 23.53 2.71
N LEU A 233 -8.03 22.39 3.14
CA LEU A 233 -9.21 21.80 2.50
C LEU A 233 -10.46 22.66 2.75
N LEU A 234 -10.67 23.12 3.98
CA LEU A 234 -11.76 24.03 4.33
C LEU A 234 -11.67 25.36 3.58
N VAL A 235 -10.45 25.93 3.46
CA VAL A 235 -10.23 27.17 2.69
C VAL A 235 -10.54 26.97 1.21
N SER A 236 -10.23 25.80 0.63
CA SER A 236 -10.53 25.52 -0.77
C SER A 236 -12.03 25.38 -1.07
N GLU A 237 -12.81 24.77 -0.17
CA GLU A 237 -14.27 24.67 -0.29
C GLU A 237 -14.94 26.05 -0.11
N GLN A 238 -14.44 26.88 0.80
CA GLN A 238 -14.96 28.23 1.02
C GLN A 238 -14.70 29.17 -0.16
N VAL A 239 -13.55 29.03 -0.84
CA VAL A 239 -13.20 29.79 -2.05
C VAL A 239 -14.03 29.36 -3.26
N MET A 240 -14.44 28.08 -3.34
CA MET A 240 -15.33 27.61 -4.41
C MET A 240 -16.77 28.10 -4.22
N LEU A 241 -17.24 28.21 -2.97
CA LEU A 241 -18.60 28.66 -2.64
C LEU A 241 -18.80 30.18 -2.73
N THR A 242 -17.74 30.97 -2.67
CA THR A 242 -17.80 32.45 -2.77
C THR A 242 -17.62 32.97 -4.21
N ASN A 243 -17.31 32.10 -5.16
CA ASN A 243 -17.17 32.41 -6.59
C ASN A 243 -18.32 31.86 -7.46
N MET A 244 -19.42 31.43 -6.84
CA MET A 244 -20.73 31.20 -7.47
C MET A 244 -21.68 32.36 -7.16
#